data_AF-A0AAV3X5R7-F1
#
_entry.id   AF-A0AAV3X5R7-F1
#
_cell.length_a   1.000
_cell.length_b   1.000
_cell.length_c   1.000
_cell.angle_alpha   90.00
_cell.angle_beta   90.00
_cell.angle_gamma   90.00
#
_symmetry.space_group_name_H-M   'P 1'
#
loop_
_entity.id
_entity.type
_entity.pdbx_description
1 polymer ?
#
loop_
_entity_poly.entity_id
_entity_poly.type
_entity_poly.pdbx_seq_one_letter_code
_entity_poly.pdbx_strand_id
1 'polypeptide(L)'
;MCWGSLKLRSIIDELNPVIMHGLQSPIKYVRILWRESNGKRRWYAQIINEGQPYQKEKNYVSDGLIGLDLNISNIAFVGDKKAGLLPAEKVPTYEQEIAVIQRKMQRSQRVNNPDNYEPDSEIKRGHRTVKKKGKVKKGKREWKRSRNYKKAARKKHELQRKKAAYAKYKNREIVNGILRYGKNIKTERVSVKGWQKRYGKAISAKSPGFVQSELFRKAENAGGSVHKFSTQKTALSQTHLDGSRTKKSLSERVHHDATGIEMHRDLFSAYLSRYVNQDDKLSLQDARDGYRGAESLLLEAWQESLNRKQVSSSESGLIAPERLSDKLKNVDQIANAREFGQQVNANFQPESTSL
;
A
#
# COMPACT_ATOMS: atom_id res chain seq x y z
N MET A 1 12.95 3.06 30.52
CA MET A 1 12.12 1.84 30.64
C MET A 1 12.91 0.79 31.40
N CYS A 2 12.33 0.19 32.44
CA CYS A 2 12.96 -0.90 33.20
C CYS A 2 12.23 -2.21 32.88
N TRP A 3 12.98 -3.26 32.50
CA TRP A 3 12.45 -4.61 32.35
C TRP A 3 13.33 -5.57 33.15
N GLY A 4 12.84 -5.98 34.33
CA GLY A 4 13.70 -6.65 35.31
C GLY A 4 14.89 -5.75 35.70
N SER A 5 16.11 -6.27 35.56
CA SER A 5 17.36 -5.52 35.75
C SER A 5 17.79 -4.68 34.55
N LEU A 6 17.16 -4.85 33.38
CA LEU A 6 17.53 -4.14 32.15
C LEU A 6 16.94 -2.72 32.16
N LYS A 7 17.80 -1.71 32.34
CA LYS A 7 17.46 -0.29 32.19
C LYS A 7 17.82 0.19 30.79
N LEU A 8 16.81 0.53 29.99
CA LEU A 8 17.00 1.09 28.65
C LEU A 8 16.55 2.56 28.61
N ARG A 9 17.39 3.41 28.01
CA ARG A 9 17.02 4.79 27.67
C ARG A 9 16.00 4.76 26.54
N SER A 10 14.81 5.27 26.80
CA SER A 10 13.77 5.43 25.78
C SER A 10 14.04 6.71 24.99
N ILE A 11 13.90 6.63 23.67
CA ILE A 11 13.87 7.80 22.79
C ILE A 11 12.39 8.12 22.59
N ILE A 12 11.92 9.20 23.20
CA ILE A 12 10.53 9.66 23.14
C ILE A 12 10.56 11.05 22.54
N ASP A 13 9.70 11.28 21.55
CA ASP A 13 9.47 12.60 20.98
C ASP A 13 8.20 13.16 21.62
N GLU A 14 8.41 14.02 22.62
CA GLU A 14 7.34 14.59 23.46
C GLU A 14 6.47 15.59 22.70
N LEU A 15 6.95 16.13 21.58
CA LEU A 15 6.18 17.02 20.70
C LEU A 15 5.22 16.25 19.79
N ASN A 16 5.29 14.92 19.77
CA ASN A 16 4.46 14.10 18.91
C ASN A 16 3.16 13.71 19.62
N PRO A 17 2.00 14.28 19.25
CA PRO A 17 0.74 14.04 19.95
C PRO A 17 0.29 12.57 19.88
N VAL A 18 0.69 11.83 18.84
CA VAL A 18 0.38 10.39 18.74
C VAL A 18 1.14 9.59 19.79
N ILE A 19 2.41 9.94 20.03
CA ILE A 19 3.24 9.27 21.03
C ILE A 19 2.72 9.61 22.42
N MET A 20 2.47 10.89 22.69
CA MET A 20 1.97 11.34 23.99
C MET A 20 0.61 10.72 24.33
N HIS A 21 -0.34 10.71 23.38
CA HIS A 21 -1.63 10.03 23.56
C HIS A 21 -1.45 8.54 23.92
N GLY A 22 -0.55 7.85 23.21
CA GLY A 22 -0.23 6.45 23.51
C GLY A 22 0.40 6.27 24.89
N LEU A 23 1.27 7.17 25.34
CA LEU A 23 1.92 7.10 26.66
C LEU A 23 0.96 7.44 27.81
N GLN A 24 -0.06 8.27 27.54
CA GLN A 24 -1.11 8.62 28.50
C GLN A 24 -2.22 7.56 28.55
N SER A 25 -2.30 6.68 27.55
CA SER A 25 -3.34 5.64 27.48
C SER A 25 -2.94 4.41 28.31
N PRO A 26 -3.90 3.73 28.98
CA PRO A 26 -3.63 2.49 29.72
C PRO A 26 -2.93 1.45 28.87
N ILE A 27 -1.91 0.79 29.42
CA ILE A 27 -1.15 -0.25 28.72
C ILE A 27 -1.85 -1.59 28.92
N LYS A 28 -2.25 -2.24 27.83
CA LYS A 28 -2.82 -3.59 27.85
C LYS A 28 -1.73 -4.65 28.03
N TYR A 29 -0.71 -4.59 27.18
CA TYR A 29 0.47 -5.45 27.27
C TYR A 29 1.62 -4.88 26.44
N VAL A 30 2.83 -5.37 26.71
CA VAL A 30 4.04 -5.05 25.96
C VAL A 30 4.50 -6.30 25.23
N ARG A 31 4.86 -6.17 23.95
CA ARG A 31 5.47 -7.26 23.18
C ARG A 31 6.86 -6.90 22.69
N ILE A 32 7.77 -7.85 22.75
CA ILE A 32 9.12 -7.70 22.22
C ILE A 32 9.14 -8.19 20.76
N LEU A 33 9.57 -7.31 19.86
CA LEU A 33 9.71 -7.61 18.44
C LEU A 33 11.15 -7.34 18.01
N TRP A 34 11.61 -8.03 16.98
CA TRP A 34 12.82 -7.65 16.28
C TRP A 34 12.52 -7.35 14.82
N ARG A 35 13.28 -6.43 14.24
CA ARG A 35 13.24 -6.10 12.81
C ARG A 35 14.65 -5.97 12.28
N GLU A 36 14.85 -6.37 11.03
CA GLU A 36 16.09 -6.07 10.33
C GLU A 36 15.95 -4.74 9.57
N SER A 37 16.87 -3.81 9.82
CA SER A 37 16.95 -2.54 9.11
C SER A 37 18.40 -2.25 8.77
N ASN A 38 18.68 -1.90 7.50
CA ASN A 38 20.03 -1.66 7.01
C ASN A 38 21.00 -2.82 7.32
N GLY A 39 20.49 -4.06 7.33
CA GLY A 39 21.28 -5.27 7.60
C GLY A 39 21.70 -5.46 9.05
N LYS A 40 21.14 -4.69 9.99
CA LYS A 40 21.32 -4.85 11.44
C LYS A 40 19.99 -5.29 12.07
N ARG A 41 20.04 -6.28 12.96
CA ARG A 41 18.88 -6.66 13.78
C ARG A 41 18.71 -5.62 14.88
N ARG A 42 17.49 -5.12 15.04
CA ARG A 42 17.09 -4.17 16.08
C ARG A 42 15.90 -4.73 16.84
N TRP A 43 15.94 -4.63 18.16
CA TRP A 43 14.87 -5.05 19.06
C TRP A 43 14.01 -3.84 19.43
N TYR A 44 12.71 -4.06 19.57
CA TYR A 44 11.71 -3.05 19.87
C TYR A 44 10.77 -3.60 20.96
N ALA A 45 10.58 -2.83 22.03
CA ALA A 45 9.44 -3.03 22.92
C ALA A 45 8.25 -2.27 22.32
N GLN A 46 7.22 -2.99 21.89
CA GLN A 46 5.99 -2.40 21.40
C GLN A 46 4.94 -2.39 22.50
N ILE A 47 4.55 -1.20 22.91
CA ILE A 47 3.46 -0.94 23.85
C ILE A 47 2.13 -1.07 23.07
N ILE A 48 1.21 -1.87 23.60
CA ILE A 48 -0.15 -1.98 23.10
C ILE A 48 -1.07 -1.36 24.14
N ASN A 49 -1.71 -0.26 23.78
CA ASN A 49 -2.61 0.49 24.64
C ASN A 49 -4.07 0.05 24.48
N GLU A 50 -4.85 0.28 25.52
CA GLU A 50 -6.31 0.19 25.48
C GLU A 50 -6.94 1.47 24.91
N GLY A 51 -8.20 1.37 24.49
CA GLY A 51 -8.97 2.51 23.99
C GLY A 51 -8.81 2.79 22.49
N GLN A 52 -9.18 4.01 22.09
CA GLN A 52 -9.17 4.44 20.70
C GLN A 52 -7.83 5.08 20.32
N PRO A 53 -7.32 4.80 19.10
CA PRO A 53 -6.07 5.42 18.64
C PRO A 53 -6.27 6.92 18.40
N TYR A 54 -5.21 7.70 18.64
CA TYR A 54 -5.21 9.14 18.34
C TYR A 54 -5.60 9.42 16.88
N GLN A 55 -6.67 10.17 16.68
CA GLN A 55 -7.11 10.64 15.37
C GLN A 55 -6.45 11.99 15.08
N LYS A 56 -5.50 11.99 14.14
CA LYS A 56 -4.93 13.26 13.65
C LYS A 56 -6.04 14.10 13.02
N GLU A 57 -6.03 15.41 13.26
CA GLU A 57 -7.00 16.37 12.70
C GLU A 57 -7.19 16.19 11.19
N LYS A 58 -6.09 16.09 10.43
CA LYS A 58 -6.14 15.85 8.98
C LYS A 58 -6.74 14.51 8.55
N ASN A 59 -6.94 13.56 9.45
CA ASN A 59 -7.51 12.24 9.19
C ASN A 59 -8.92 12.11 9.80
N TYR A 60 -9.66 13.22 9.87
CA TYR A 60 -11.08 13.18 10.21
C TYR A 60 -11.84 12.27 9.25
N VAL A 61 -12.89 11.64 9.77
CA VAL A 61 -13.80 10.76 9.03
C VAL A 61 -15.18 11.42 9.08
N SER A 62 -15.82 11.56 7.93
CA SER A 62 -17.14 12.19 7.86
C SER A 62 -18.25 11.15 7.78
N ASP A 63 -19.42 11.53 8.25
CA ASP A 63 -20.65 10.83 7.90
C ASP A 63 -20.98 11.04 6.43
N GLY A 64 -21.57 10.03 5.80
CA GLY A 64 -21.90 10.05 4.37
C GLY A 64 -21.81 8.67 3.74
N LEU A 65 -22.52 8.51 2.63
CA LEU A 65 -22.51 7.30 1.82
C LEU A 65 -21.49 7.42 0.69
N ILE A 66 -20.63 6.41 0.57
CA ILE A 66 -19.65 6.25 -0.49
C ILE A 66 -20.04 5.05 -1.35
N GLY A 67 -20.28 5.30 -2.62
CA GLY A 67 -20.24 4.27 -3.64
C GLY A 67 -18.81 4.03 -4.10
N LEU A 68 -18.39 2.77 -4.21
CA LEU A 68 -17.01 2.39 -4.47
C LEU A 68 -16.93 1.32 -5.57
N ASP A 69 -16.12 1.59 -6.59
CA ASP A 69 -15.65 0.60 -7.55
C ASP A 69 -14.13 0.40 -7.38
N LEU A 70 -13.77 -0.81 -6.94
CA LEU A 70 -12.38 -1.21 -6.76
C LEU A 70 -11.93 -2.06 -7.93
N ASN A 71 -11.00 -1.51 -8.71
CA ASN A 71 -10.33 -2.22 -9.79
C ASN A 71 -8.82 -2.35 -9.51
N ILE A 72 -8.15 -3.26 -10.21
CA ILE A 72 -6.70 -3.48 -10.03
C ILE A 72 -5.89 -2.23 -10.38
N SER A 73 -6.38 -1.43 -11.32
CA SER A 73 -5.67 -0.24 -11.80
C SER A 73 -6.15 1.05 -11.17
N ASN A 74 -7.42 1.13 -10.77
CA ASN A 74 -8.05 2.35 -10.29
C ASN A 74 -8.97 2.04 -9.10
N ILE A 75 -9.14 3.04 -8.25
CA ILE A 75 -10.12 3.11 -7.19
C ILE A 75 -11.03 4.27 -7.56
N ALA A 76 -12.28 3.99 -7.90
CA ALA A 76 -13.29 5.01 -8.14
C ALA A 76 -14.20 5.09 -6.93
N PHE A 77 -14.46 6.29 -6.43
CA PHE A 77 -15.41 6.53 -5.36
C PHE A 77 -16.32 7.70 -5.69
N VAL A 78 -17.55 7.67 -5.17
CA VAL A 78 -18.54 8.73 -5.29
C VAL A 78 -19.21 8.92 -3.93
N GLY A 79 -19.00 10.08 -3.32
CA GLY A 79 -19.69 10.53 -2.11
C GLY A 79 -20.61 11.71 -2.37
N ASP A 80 -21.21 12.24 -1.32
CA ASP A 80 -22.18 13.35 -1.41
C ASP A 80 -21.54 14.65 -1.94
N LYS A 81 -20.28 14.90 -1.58
CA LYS A 81 -19.58 16.17 -1.88
C LYS A 81 -18.39 16.01 -2.82
N LYS A 82 -17.95 14.79 -3.11
CA LYS A 82 -16.77 14.53 -3.96
C LYS A 82 -16.85 13.17 -4.61
N ALA A 83 -16.46 13.11 -5.88
CA ALA A 83 -16.10 11.88 -6.56
C ALA A 83 -14.60 11.89 -6.86
N GLY A 84 -14.02 10.71 -7.08
CA GLY A 84 -12.61 10.60 -7.43
C GLY A 84 -12.28 9.32 -8.15
N LEU A 85 -11.49 9.44 -9.22
CA LEU A 85 -10.87 8.33 -9.92
C LEU A 85 -9.37 8.31 -9.63
N LEU A 86 -8.99 7.54 -8.62
CA LEU A 86 -7.62 7.46 -8.11
C LEU A 86 -6.90 6.26 -8.73
N PRO A 87 -5.66 6.40 -9.20
CA PRO A 87 -4.88 5.24 -9.60
C PRO A 87 -4.59 4.38 -8.37
N ALA A 88 -4.69 3.06 -8.48
CA ALA A 88 -4.11 2.18 -7.49
C ALA A 88 -2.58 2.37 -7.55
N GLU A 89 -2.01 2.96 -6.49
CA GLU A 89 -0.84 3.83 -6.60
C GLU A 89 0.38 3.16 -7.26
N LYS A 90 1.07 3.92 -8.12
CA LYS A 90 2.35 3.53 -8.70
C LYS A 90 3.43 3.68 -7.63
N VAL A 91 3.68 2.62 -6.87
CA VAL A 91 4.78 2.57 -5.90
C VAL A 91 6.12 2.75 -6.62
N PRO A 92 7.06 3.55 -6.09
CA PRO A 92 8.41 3.71 -6.62
C PRO A 92 9.02 2.37 -7.02
N THR A 93 9.43 2.30 -8.27
CA THR A 93 9.94 1.08 -8.88
C THR A 93 11.43 0.95 -8.61
N TYR A 94 11.80 0.39 -7.46
CA TYR A 94 13.14 -0.18 -7.27
C TYR A 94 13.37 -1.42 -8.17
N GLU A 95 12.57 -1.62 -9.22
CA GLU A 95 12.52 -2.84 -10.01
C GLU A 95 13.80 -3.03 -10.82
N GLN A 96 14.32 -1.95 -11.41
CA GLN A 96 15.60 -1.98 -12.11
C GLN A 96 16.75 -2.30 -11.16
N GLU A 97 16.83 -1.62 -10.01
CA GLU A 97 17.84 -1.88 -8.98
C GLU A 97 17.74 -3.31 -8.43
N ILE A 98 16.53 -3.77 -8.11
CA ILE A 98 16.27 -5.13 -7.64
C ILE A 98 16.70 -6.14 -8.72
N ALA A 99 16.41 -5.89 -10.00
CA ALA A 99 16.81 -6.76 -11.10
C ALA A 99 18.34 -6.81 -11.26
N VAL A 100 19.04 -5.68 -11.14
CA VAL A 100 20.52 -5.63 -11.13
C VAL A 100 21.08 -6.45 -9.97
N ILE A 101 20.54 -6.27 -8.76
CA ILE A 101 20.98 -7.01 -7.56
C ILE A 101 20.69 -8.50 -7.71
N GLN A 102 19.52 -8.88 -8.24
CA GLN A 102 19.15 -10.27 -8.51
C GLN A 102 20.11 -10.92 -9.52
N ARG A 103 20.48 -10.22 -10.60
CA ARG A 103 21.49 -10.70 -11.55
C ARG A 103 22.85 -10.91 -10.87
N LYS A 104 23.29 -9.97 -10.01
CA LYS A 104 24.52 -10.12 -9.22
C LYS A 104 24.46 -11.33 -8.27
N MET A 105 23.32 -11.53 -7.60
CA MET A 105 23.07 -12.69 -6.72
C MET A 105 23.14 -14.00 -7.51
N GLN A 106 22.48 -14.08 -8.67
CA GLN A 106 22.49 -15.27 -9.53
C GLN A 106 23.90 -15.60 -10.04
N ARG A 107 24.68 -14.60 -10.47
CA ARG A 107 26.08 -14.81 -10.88
C ARG A 107 26.92 -15.36 -9.73
N SER A 108 26.85 -14.74 -8.56
CA SER A 108 27.57 -15.25 -7.38
C SER A 108 27.12 -16.66 -7.01
N GLN A 109 25.81 -16.94 -7.04
CA GLN A 109 25.29 -18.26 -6.67
C GLN A 109 25.81 -19.35 -7.62
N ARG A 110 25.84 -19.08 -8.94
CA ARG A 110 26.39 -20.02 -9.93
C ARG A 110 27.88 -20.28 -9.76
N VAL A 111 28.68 -19.22 -9.59
CA VAL A 111 30.14 -19.35 -9.40
C VAL A 111 30.48 -20.15 -8.14
N ASN A 112 29.73 -19.95 -7.06
CA ASN A 112 30.01 -20.64 -5.79
C ASN A 112 29.38 -22.05 -5.71
N ASN A 113 28.54 -22.42 -6.66
CA ASN A 113 27.80 -23.69 -6.66
C ASN A 113 27.68 -24.27 -8.08
N PRO A 114 28.78 -24.48 -8.83
CA PRO A 114 28.73 -24.92 -10.22
C PRO A 114 28.00 -26.26 -10.37
N ASP A 115 28.25 -27.20 -9.46
CA ASP A 115 27.70 -28.57 -9.51
C ASP A 115 26.18 -28.62 -9.34
N ASN A 116 25.57 -27.55 -8.83
CA ASN A 116 24.13 -27.42 -8.64
C ASN A 116 23.39 -27.04 -9.93
N TYR A 117 24.10 -26.72 -11.00
CA TYR A 117 23.52 -26.35 -12.28
C TYR A 117 23.85 -27.39 -13.36
N GLU A 118 22.92 -27.56 -14.29
CA GLU A 118 23.17 -28.23 -15.57
C GLU A 118 24.23 -27.46 -16.38
N PRO A 119 24.91 -28.11 -17.33
CA PRO A 119 25.79 -27.40 -18.27
C PRO A 119 25.05 -26.31 -19.05
N ASP A 120 25.77 -25.23 -19.38
CA ASP A 120 25.26 -24.24 -20.31
C ASP A 120 25.15 -24.86 -21.72
N SER A 121 24.13 -24.47 -22.47
CA SER A 121 23.93 -24.93 -23.85
C SER A 121 23.83 -23.76 -24.82
N GLU A 122 24.13 -23.99 -26.09
CA GLU A 122 23.94 -22.99 -27.15
C GLU A 122 22.62 -23.25 -27.87
N ILE A 123 21.85 -22.19 -28.08
CA ILE A 123 20.60 -22.26 -28.83
C ILE A 123 20.62 -21.22 -29.96
N LYS A 124 20.16 -21.61 -31.16
CA LYS A 124 19.89 -20.65 -32.23
C LYS A 124 18.58 -19.93 -31.94
N ARG A 125 18.59 -18.61 -32.03
CA ARG A 125 17.41 -17.73 -31.93
C ARG A 125 17.40 -16.82 -33.15
N GLY A 126 16.69 -17.23 -34.20
CA GLY A 126 16.84 -16.66 -35.54
C GLY A 126 18.27 -16.89 -36.05
N HIS A 127 18.88 -15.86 -36.64
CA HIS A 127 20.26 -15.91 -37.14
C HIS A 127 21.35 -15.84 -36.06
N ARG A 128 20.99 -15.71 -34.78
CA ARG A 128 21.95 -15.55 -33.67
C ARG A 128 22.07 -16.81 -32.83
N THR A 129 23.29 -17.21 -32.52
CA THR A 129 23.57 -18.23 -31.48
C THR A 129 23.65 -17.55 -30.12
N VAL A 130 22.89 -18.04 -29.15
CA VAL A 130 22.83 -17.46 -27.79
C VAL A 130 23.14 -18.54 -26.77
N LYS A 131 24.02 -18.22 -25.81
CA LYS A 131 24.33 -19.09 -24.67
C LYS A 131 23.17 -19.11 -23.67
N LYS A 132 22.51 -20.26 -23.55
CA LYS A 132 21.47 -20.55 -22.58
C LYS A 132 22.11 -21.10 -21.31
N LYS A 133 21.81 -20.45 -20.18
CA LYS A 133 22.31 -20.89 -18.87
C LYS A 133 21.60 -22.16 -18.40
N GLY A 134 22.38 -23.14 -17.93
CA GLY A 134 21.83 -24.40 -17.42
C GLY A 134 20.92 -24.22 -16.21
N LYS A 135 19.89 -25.05 -16.07
CA LYS A 135 18.91 -24.94 -14.98
C LYS A 135 19.48 -25.48 -13.67
N VAL A 136 18.80 -25.19 -12.56
CA VAL A 136 19.12 -25.81 -11.26
C VAL A 136 18.74 -27.28 -11.36
N LYS A 137 19.69 -28.17 -11.09
CA LYS A 137 19.43 -29.61 -11.03
C LYS A 137 18.46 -29.92 -9.87
N LYS A 138 17.50 -30.83 -10.09
CA LYS A 138 16.50 -31.23 -9.09
C LYS A 138 17.17 -31.88 -7.85
N GLY A 139 16.45 -31.90 -6.72
CA GLY A 139 16.87 -32.54 -5.47
C GLY A 139 17.34 -31.56 -4.37
N LYS A 140 17.55 -32.09 -3.16
CA LYS A 140 18.17 -31.34 -2.05
C LYS A 140 19.64 -31.09 -2.36
N ARG A 141 20.09 -29.84 -2.23
CA ARG A 141 21.46 -29.42 -2.53
C ARG A 141 21.94 -28.41 -1.52
N GLU A 142 23.22 -28.46 -1.19
CA GLU A 142 23.86 -27.45 -0.38
C GLU A 142 24.10 -26.18 -1.19
N TRP A 143 23.85 -25.01 -0.60
CA TRP A 143 24.03 -23.71 -1.26
C TRP A 143 25.05 -22.86 -0.52
N LYS A 144 26.28 -22.82 -1.05
CA LYS A 144 27.35 -21.92 -0.61
C LYS A 144 26.99 -20.48 -0.96
N ARG A 145 26.78 -19.66 0.06
CA ARG A 145 26.45 -18.23 -0.05
C ARG A 145 27.64 -17.38 0.36
N SER A 146 28.35 -16.83 -0.63
CA SER A 146 29.50 -15.95 -0.42
C SER A 146 29.13 -14.69 0.39
N ARG A 147 30.13 -14.01 0.97
CA ARG A 147 29.95 -12.72 1.65
C ARG A 147 29.29 -11.68 0.72
N ASN A 148 29.68 -11.69 -0.55
CA ASN A 148 29.12 -10.81 -1.58
C ASN A 148 27.66 -11.13 -1.89
N TYR A 149 27.29 -12.41 -1.95
CA TYR A 149 25.89 -12.84 -2.07
C TYR A 149 25.07 -12.34 -0.88
N LYS A 150 25.55 -12.57 0.36
CA LYS A 150 24.86 -12.11 1.59
C LYS A 150 24.69 -10.59 1.60
N LYS A 151 25.70 -9.82 1.18
CA LYS A 151 25.61 -8.34 1.04
C LYS A 151 24.55 -7.93 0.00
N ALA A 152 24.53 -8.57 -1.16
CA ALA A 152 23.53 -8.30 -2.20
C ALA A 152 22.10 -8.66 -1.75
N ALA A 153 21.93 -9.81 -1.08
CA ALA A 153 20.66 -10.23 -0.52
C ALA A 153 20.10 -9.23 0.50
N ARG A 154 20.95 -8.72 1.42
CA ARG A 154 20.57 -7.65 2.36
C ARG A 154 20.13 -6.38 1.65
N LYS A 155 20.86 -5.95 0.62
CA LYS A 155 20.47 -4.77 -0.19
C LYS A 155 19.11 -4.97 -0.86
N LYS A 156 18.86 -6.15 -1.45
CA LYS A 156 17.56 -6.49 -2.03
C LYS A 156 16.44 -6.43 -0.99
N HIS A 157 16.64 -7.04 0.17
CA HIS A 157 15.66 -7.05 1.25
C HIS A 157 15.34 -5.62 1.74
N GLU A 158 16.35 -4.77 1.89
CA GLU A 158 16.19 -3.37 2.29
C GLU A 158 15.38 -2.56 1.26
N LEU A 159 15.65 -2.73 -0.05
CA LEU A 159 14.85 -2.10 -1.11
C LEU A 159 13.39 -2.58 -1.09
N GLN A 160 13.17 -3.88 -0.89
CA GLN A 160 11.82 -4.44 -0.80
C GLN A 160 11.07 -3.93 0.44
N ARG A 161 11.76 -3.80 1.59
CA ARG A 161 11.23 -3.20 2.81
C ARG A 161 10.79 -1.75 2.58
N LYS A 162 11.64 -0.93 1.95
CA LYS A 162 11.33 0.46 1.59
C LYS A 162 10.13 0.54 0.65
N LYS A 163 10.09 -0.29 -0.40
CA LYS A 163 8.96 -0.40 -1.33
C LYS A 163 7.65 -0.68 -0.59
N ALA A 164 7.65 -1.69 0.28
CA ALA A 164 6.45 -2.10 1.03
C ALA A 164 5.99 -1.02 2.02
N ALA A 165 6.92 -0.36 2.72
CA ALA A 165 6.61 0.72 3.64
C ALA A 165 5.98 1.93 2.92
N TYR A 166 6.55 2.33 1.78
CA TYR A 166 6.01 3.41 0.96
C TYR A 166 4.62 3.07 0.42
N ALA A 167 4.44 1.88 -0.15
CA ALA A 167 3.14 1.41 -0.65
C ALA A 167 2.06 1.47 0.44
N LYS A 168 2.39 1.03 1.65
CA LYS A 168 1.49 1.06 2.80
C LYS A 168 1.11 2.48 3.22
N TYR A 169 2.09 3.39 3.25
CA TYR A 169 1.87 4.80 3.57
C TYR A 169 0.91 5.45 2.56
N LYS A 170 1.21 5.30 1.27
CA LYS A 170 0.42 5.86 0.18
C LYS A 170 -1.00 5.32 0.08
N ASN A 171 -1.15 4.00 0.19
CA ASN A 171 -2.47 3.40 0.23
C ASN A 171 -3.31 3.89 1.42
N ARG A 172 -2.68 4.18 2.57
CA ARG A 172 -3.39 4.76 3.72
C ARG A 172 -3.78 6.22 3.51
N GLU A 173 -2.98 6.98 2.78
CA GLU A 173 -3.29 8.34 2.37
C GLU A 173 -4.55 8.34 1.49
N ILE A 174 -4.62 7.47 0.49
CA ILE A 174 -5.82 7.26 -0.34
C ILE A 174 -7.04 6.88 0.52
N VAL A 175 -6.90 5.88 1.38
CA VAL A 175 -7.99 5.42 2.25
C VAL A 175 -8.52 6.56 3.13
N ASN A 176 -7.63 7.32 3.77
CA ASN A 176 -8.03 8.48 4.58
C ASN A 176 -8.71 9.55 3.74
N GLY A 177 -8.22 9.79 2.51
CA GLY A 177 -8.83 10.73 1.58
C GLY A 177 -10.27 10.36 1.24
N ILE A 178 -10.55 9.07 1.01
CA ILE A 178 -11.92 8.57 0.75
C ILE A 178 -12.81 8.76 1.99
N LEU A 179 -12.31 8.40 3.19
CA LEU A 179 -13.09 8.45 4.43
C LEU A 179 -13.47 9.88 4.88
N ARG A 180 -12.79 10.91 4.38
CA ARG A 180 -13.21 12.31 4.59
C ARG A 180 -14.56 12.63 3.95
N TYR A 181 -15.03 11.82 3.01
CA TYR A 181 -16.28 12.04 2.28
C TYR A 181 -17.39 11.07 2.68
N GLY A 182 -17.11 10.11 3.55
CA GLY A 182 -18.12 9.20 4.08
C GLY A 182 -17.54 7.93 4.66
N LYS A 183 -18.25 7.39 5.66
CA LYS A 183 -17.89 6.15 6.36
C LYS A 183 -18.82 4.98 6.07
N ASN A 184 -19.97 5.22 5.42
CA ASN A 184 -20.86 4.17 4.98
C ASN A 184 -20.50 3.79 3.54
N ILE A 185 -20.10 2.55 3.29
CA ILE A 185 -19.51 2.15 2.01
C ILE A 185 -20.39 1.08 1.34
N LYS A 186 -20.74 1.31 0.08
CA LYS A 186 -21.35 0.32 -0.81
C LYS A 186 -20.35 -0.03 -1.91
N THR A 187 -20.11 -1.33 -2.11
CA THR A 187 -19.11 -1.81 -3.06
C THR A 187 -19.43 -3.20 -3.58
N GLU A 188 -18.98 -3.49 -4.80
CA GLU A 188 -19.04 -4.84 -5.34
C GLU A 188 -18.19 -5.83 -4.53
N ARG A 189 -18.70 -7.06 -4.41
CA ARG A 189 -17.96 -8.18 -3.82
C ARG A 189 -16.88 -8.67 -4.78
N VAL A 190 -15.67 -8.16 -4.61
CA VAL A 190 -14.53 -8.58 -5.45
C VAL A 190 -13.72 -9.72 -4.82
N SER A 191 -13.36 -10.72 -5.63
CA SER A 191 -12.53 -11.85 -5.19
C SER A 191 -11.04 -11.49 -5.25
N VAL A 192 -10.43 -11.29 -4.08
CA VAL A 192 -8.98 -11.09 -3.95
C VAL A 192 -8.20 -12.28 -4.52
N LYS A 193 -8.67 -13.52 -4.33
CA LYS A 193 -8.09 -14.73 -4.93
C LYS A 193 -8.18 -14.68 -6.46
N GLY A 194 -9.33 -14.26 -6.99
CA GLY A 194 -9.56 -14.11 -8.43
C GLY A 194 -8.67 -13.03 -9.06
N TRP A 195 -8.39 -11.96 -8.33
CA TRP A 195 -7.37 -10.98 -8.70
C TRP A 195 -5.99 -11.63 -8.71
N GLN A 196 -5.55 -12.25 -7.61
CA GLN A 196 -4.21 -12.86 -7.50
C GLN A 196 -3.90 -13.83 -8.63
N LYS A 197 -4.86 -14.70 -8.99
CA LYS A 197 -4.71 -15.66 -10.08
C LYS A 197 -4.50 -14.98 -11.44
N ARG A 198 -5.24 -13.90 -11.72
CA ARG A 198 -5.21 -13.21 -13.03
C ARG A 198 -4.07 -12.18 -13.15
N TYR A 199 -3.67 -11.54 -12.05
CA TYR A 199 -2.79 -10.37 -12.08
C TYR A 199 -1.68 -10.39 -11.02
N GLY A 200 -1.25 -11.57 -10.57
CA GLY A 200 -0.37 -11.75 -9.40
C GLY A 200 0.86 -10.82 -9.32
N LYS A 201 1.51 -10.52 -10.44
CA LYS A 201 2.62 -9.54 -10.48
C LYS A 201 2.15 -8.09 -10.24
N ALA A 202 1.10 -7.67 -10.94
CA ALA A 202 0.55 -6.30 -10.86
C ALA A 202 -0.10 -6.01 -9.50
N ILE A 203 -0.69 -7.02 -8.86
CA ILE A 203 -1.31 -6.89 -7.52
C ILE A 203 -0.28 -6.64 -6.45
N SER A 204 0.89 -7.27 -6.51
CA SER A 204 1.94 -7.02 -5.51
C SER A 204 2.43 -5.57 -5.54
N ALA A 205 2.33 -4.89 -6.68
CA ALA A 205 2.72 -3.50 -6.84
C ALA A 205 1.65 -2.54 -6.34
N LYS A 206 0.37 -2.79 -6.65
CA LYS A 206 -0.74 -1.85 -6.40
C LYS A 206 -1.52 -2.13 -5.11
N SER A 207 -1.45 -3.35 -4.59
CA SER A 207 -2.07 -3.82 -3.34
C SER A 207 -3.54 -3.41 -3.14
N PRO A 208 -4.45 -3.62 -4.12
CA PRO A 208 -5.87 -3.23 -4.00
C PRO A 208 -6.58 -3.94 -2.84
N GLY A 209 -6.20 -5.20 -2.53
CA GLY A 209 -6.71 -5.91 -1.36
C GLY A 209 -6.35 -5.24 -0.04
N PHE A 210 -5.17 -4.62 0.07
CA PHE A 210 -4.79 -3.86 1.27
C PHE A 210 -5.64 -2.60 1.41
N VAL A 211 -5.84 -1.84 0.32
CA VAL A 211 -6.71 -0.66 0.32
C VAL A 211 -8.11 -1.03 0.78
N GLN A 212 -8.68 -2.09 0.20
CA GLN A 212 -10.00 -2.59 0.55
C GLN A 212 -10.11 -2.93 2.05
N SER A 213 -9.20 -3.77 2.56
CA SER A 213 -9.21 -4.17 3.97
C SER A 213 -9.00 -2.98 4.92
N GLU A 214 -8.08 -2.07 4.59
CA GLU A 214 -7.78 -0.92 5.45
C GLU A 214 -8.92 0.11 5.43
N LEU A 215 -9.60 0.29 4.28
CA LEU A 215 -10.77 1.15 4.15
C LEU A 215 -11.93 0.66 5.01
N PHE A 216 -12.30 -0.63 4.87
CA PHE A 216 -13.40 -1.20 5.64
C PHE A 216 -13.12 -1.18 7.14
N ARG A 217 -11.92 -1.61 7.55
CA ARG A 217 -11.52 -1.60 8.95
C ARG A 217 -11.61 -0.20 9.57
N LYS A 218 -11.20 0.84 8.82
CA LYS A 218 -11.27 2.23 9.32
C LYS A 218 -12.69 2.79 9.32
N ALA A 219 -13.50 2.45 8.33
CA ALA A 219 -14.92 2.81 8.29
C ALA A 219 -15.66 2.22 9.50
N GLU A 220 -15.53 0.91 9.74
CA GLU A 220 -16.13 0.20 10.87
C GLU A 220 -15.65 0.76 12.21
N ASN A 221 -14.34 1.00 12.35
CA ASN A 221 -13.78 1.62 13.56
C ASN A 221 -14.33 3.03 13.84
N ALA A 222 -14.80 3.75 12.81
CA ALA A 222 -15.43 5.07 12.94
C ALA A 222 -16.97 4.98 13.08
N GLY A 223 -17.50 3.77 13.32
CA GLY A 223 -18.94 3.51 13.42
C GLY A 223 -19.69 3.53 12.09
N GLY A 224 -18.98 3.39 10.97
CA GLY A 224 -19.57 3.27 9.64
C GLY A 224 -19.96 1.84 9.28
N SER A 225 -20.73 1.71 8.20
CA SER A 225 -21.19 0.42 7.66
C SER A 225 -20.50 0.06 6.34
N VAL A 226 -20.36 -1.23 6.04
CA VAL A 226 -19.83 -1.73 4.76
C VAL A 226 -20.79 -2.76 4.16
N HIS A 227 -21.43 -2.40 3.06
CA HIS A 227 -22.34 -3.27 2.32
C HIS A 227 -21.70 -3.76 1.02
N LYS A 228 -21.55 -5.08 0.92
CA LYS A 228 -20.92 -5.78 -0.22
C LYS A 228 -21.95 -6.57 -1.02
N PHE A 229 -22.22 -6.13 -2.23
CA PHE A 229 -23.24 -6.71 -3.10
C PHE A 229 -22.66 -7.54 -4.25
N SER A 230 -23.48 -8.41 -4.83
CA SER A 230 -23.11 -9.29 -5.95
C SER A 230 -22.79 -8.53 -7.24
N THR A 231 -21.61 -8.76 -7.80
CA THR A 231 -21.19 -8.25 -9.12
C THR A 231 -22.06 -8.76 -10.26
N GLN A 232 -22.59 -9.99 -10.15
CA GLN A 232 -23.36 -10.62 -11.22
C GLN A 232 -24.80 -10.13 -11.27
N LYS A 233 -25.40 -9.87 -10.10
CA LYS A 233 -26.79 -9.38 -10.02
C LYS A 233 -26.90 -7.96 -10.56
N THR A 234 -26.00 -7.08 -10.13
CA THR A 234 -26.03 -5.65 -10.46
C THR A 234 -25.38 -5.34 -11.81
N ALA A 235 -24.29 -6.04 -12.16
CA ALA A 235 -23.53 -5.87 -13.40
C ALA A 235 -23.21 -4.39 -13.71
N LEU A 236 -22.79 -3.61 -12.71
CA LEU A 236 -22.75 -2.14 -12.77
C LEU A 236 -21.89 -1.60 -13.92
N SER A 237 -20.82 -2.30 -14.28
CA SER A 237 -19.94 -1.91 -15.40
C SER A 237 -20.59 -2.04 -16.78
N GLN A 238 -21.78 -2.64 -16.87
CA GLN A 238 -22.53 -2.91 -18.09
C GLN A 238 -23.88 -2.17 -18.13
N THR A 239 -24.45 -1.92 -16.96
CA THR A 239 -25.79 -1.35 -16.78
C THR A 239 -25.81 0.13 -17.14
N HIS A 240 -26.82 0.50 -17.91
CA HIS A 240 -27.15 1.88 -18.28
C HIS A 240 -28.24 2.45 -17.37
N LEU A 241 -28.42 3.77 -17.37
CA LEU A 241 -29.50 4.38 -16.58
C LEU A 241 -30.88 3.94 -17.06
N ASP A 242 -31.09 3.68 -18.35
CA ASP A 242 -32.35 3.17 -18.87
C ASP A 242 -32.67 1.71 -18.42
N GLY A 243 -31.69 1.03 -17.81
CA GLY A 243 -31.79 -0.35 -17.34
C GLY A 243 -31.29 -1.40 -18.32
N SER A 244 -30.99 -1.02 -19.56
CA SER A 244 -30.35 -1.89 -20.53
C SER A 244 -28.93 -2.26 -20.07
N ARG A 245 -28.39 -3.35 -20.61
CA ARG A 245 -27.03 -3.84 -20.27
C ARG A 245 -26.25 -4.12 -21.54
N THR A 246 -25.08 -3.50 -21.65
CA THR A 246 -24.14 -3.76 -22.76
C THR A 246 -22.84 -4.30 -22.20
N LYS A 247 -22.43 -5.48 -22.65
CA LYS A 247 -21.12 -6.06 -22.32
C LYS A 247 -20.02 -5.18 -22.91
N LYS A 248 -19.01 -4.89 -22.10
CA LYS A 248 -17.86 -4.04 -22.46
C LYS A 248 -16.56 -4.80 -22.26
N SER A 249 -15.57 -4.50 -23.10
CA SER A 249 -14.23 -5.09 -22.94
C SER A 249 -13.49 -4.48 -21.74
N LEU A 250 -12.47 -5.15 -21.19
CA LEU A 250 -11.71 -4.60 -20.06
C LEU A 250 -10.91 -3.31 -20.42
N SER A 251 -10.58 -3.15 -21.69
CA SER A 251 -9.89 -1.98 -22.26
C SER A 251 -10.81 -0.78 -22.50
N GLU A 252 -12.10 -1.03 -22.71
CA GLU A 252 -13.11 0.00 -22.87
C GLU A 252 -13.39 0.68 -21.53
N ARG A 253 -12.92 1.92 -21.38
CA ARG A 253 -12.96 2.68 -20.12
C ARG A 253 -13.93 3.84 -20.13
N VAL A 254 -14.48 4.18 -21.28
CA VAL A 254 -15.57 5.13 -21.43
C VAL A 254 -16.87 4.33 -21.49
N HIS A 255 -17.87 4.76 -20.74
CA HIS A 255 -19.23 4.25 -20.77
C HIS A 255 -20.07 5.28 -21.52
N HIS A 256 -20.52 4.90 -22.71
CA HIS A 256 -21.53 5.62 -23.46
C HIS A 256 -22.89 5.06 -23.05
N ASP A 257 -23.64 5.82 -22.27
CA ASP A 257 -24.93 5.41 -21.75
C ASP A 257 -26.00 5.45 -22.84
N ALA A 258 -26.98 4.55 -22.78
CA ALA A 258 -28.14 4.58 -23.67
C ALA A 258 -28.97 5.87 -23.54
N THR A 259 -28.89 6.57 -22.40
CA THR A 259 -29.53 7.89 -22.22
C THR A 259 -28.69 9.05 -22.77
N GLY A 260 -27.56 8.79 -23.43
CA GLY A 260 -26.67 9.82 -24.02
C GLY A 260 -25.59 10.35 -23.08
N ILE A 261 -25.48 9.82 -21.86
CA ILE A 261 -24.42 10.21 -20.91
C ILE A 261 -23.09 9.60 -21.33
N GLU A 262 -22.00 10.37 -21.27
CA GLU A 262 -20.66 9.85 -21.42
C GLU A 262 -19.88 10.00 -20.12
N MET A 263 -19.34 8.89 -19.60
CA MET A 263 -18.61 8.90 -18.32
C MET A 263 -17.52 7.84 -18.27
N HIS A 264 -16.47 8.04 -17.46
CA HIS A 264 -15.53 6.96 -17.17
C HIS A 264 -16.24 5.77 -16.50
N ARG A 265 -16.12 4.57 -17.07
CA ARG A 265 -16.85 3.36 -16.64
C ARG A 265 -16.74 3.08 -15.15
N ASP A 266 -15.52 3.14 -14.61
CA ASP A 266 -15.27 2.86 -13.19
C ASP A 266 -15.95 3.94 -12.28
N LEU A 267 -16.00 5.21 -12.71
CA LEU A 267 -16.71 6.28 -11.98
C LEU A 267 -18.22 6.05 -12.04
N PHE A 268 -18.73 5.70 -13.21
CA PHE A 268 -20.16 5.41 -13.39
C PHE A 268 -20.59 4.19 -12.57
N SER A 269 -19.76 3.14 -12.50
CA SER A 269 -20.00 1.98 -11.64
C SER A 269 -20.00 2.35 -10.15
N ALA A 270 -19.06 3.19 -9.71
CA ALA A 270 -19.04 3.72 -8.36
C ALA A 270 -20.27 4.59 -8.06
N TYR A 271 -20.75 5.39 -9.03
CA TYR A 271 -21.99 6.14 -8.91
C TYR A 271 -23.20 5.21 -8.70
N LEU A 272 -23.40 4.24 -9.59
CA LEU A 272 -24.52 3.29 -9.50
C LEU A 272 -24.49 2.48 -8.19
N SER A 273 -23.30 2.17 -7.66
CA SER A 273 -23.18 1.41 -6.41
C SER A 273 -23.86 2.08 -5.21
N ARG A 274 -24.05 3.40 -5.23
CA ARG A 274 -24.77 4.15 -4.17
C ARG A 274 -26.23 3.73 -4.08
N TYR A 275 -26.84 3.37 -5.20
CA TYR A 275 -28.26 3.06 -5.35
C TYR A 275 -28.56 1.56 -5.31
N VAL A 276 -27.59 0.74 -4.88
CA VAL A 276 -27.82 -0.68 -4.62
C VAL A 276 -28.42 -0.85 -3.22
N ASN A 277 -29.54 -1.56 -3.13
CA ASN A 277 -30.23 -1.86 -1.86
C ASN A 277 -29.68 -3.14 -1.20
N GLN A 278 -30.13 -3.45 0.03
CA GLN A 278 -29.65 -4.60 0.81
C GLN A 278 -29.87 -5.96 0.13
N ASP A 279 -30.79 -6.06 -0.83
CA ASP A 279 -31.07 -7.29 -1.59
C ASP A 279 -30.19 -7.46 -2.84
N ASP A 280 -29.16 -6.63 -2.99
CA ASP A 280 -28.29 -6.52 -4.15
C ASP A 280 -29.04 -6.11 -5.44
N LYS A 281 -30.11 -5.30 -5.31
CA LYS A 281 -30.85 -4.74 -6.44
C LYS A 281 -30.50 -3.27 -6.63
N LEU A 282 -30.22 -2.88 -7.88
CA LEU A 282 -29.99 -1.48 -8.26
C LEU A 282 -31.34 -0.78 -8.43
N SER A 283 -31.53 0.33 -7.70
CA SER A 283 -32.65 1.25 -7.94
C SER A 283 -32.31 2.18 -9.10
N LEU A 284 -32.82 1.86 -10.30
CA LEU A 284 -32.58 2.68 -11.49
C LEU A 284 -33.28 4.03 -11.41
N GLN A 285 -34.44 4.10 -10.76
CA GLN A 285 -35.17 5.35 -10.61
C GLN A 285 -34.35 6.33 -9.76
N ASP A 286 -33.91 5.92 -8.57
CA ASP A 286 -33.08 6.76 -7.70
C ASP A 286 -31.75 7.14 -8.39
N ALA A 287 -31.17 6.21 -9.15
CA ALA A 287 -29.95 6.48 -9.91
C ALA A 287 -30.16 7.47 -11.06
N ARG A 288 -31.33 7.54 -11.68
CA ARG A 288 -31.66 8.58 -12.67
C ARG A 288 -31.85 9.93 -12.00
N ASP A 289 -32.67 9.95 -10.94
CA ASP A 289 -33.04 11.18 -10.23
C ASP A 289 -31.82 11.84 -9.60
N GLY A 290 -30.90 11.04 -9.05
CA GLY A 290 -29.66 11.53 -8.45
C GLY A 290 -28.57 11.93 -9.45
N TYR A 291 -28.69 11.63 -10.75
CA TYR A 291 -27.57 11.81 -11.68
C TYR A 291 -27.28 13.29 -11.91
N ARG A 292 -28.33 14.11 -12.06
CA ARG A 292 -28.20 15.57 -12.24
C ARG A 292 -27.41 16.23 -11.11
N GLY A 293 -27.58 15.76 -9.88
CA GLY A 293 -26.85 16.27 -8.72
C GLY A 293 -25.40 15.77 -8.62
N ALA A 294 -25.08 14.63 -9.23
CA ALA A 294 -23.75 14.02 -9.18
C ALA A 294 -22.89 14.31 -10.41
N GLU A 295 -23.49 14.71 -11.53
CA GLU A 295 -22.83 14.86 -12.83
C GLU A 295 -21.59 15.75 -12.77
N SER A 296 -21.69 16.93 -12.14
CA SER A 296 -20.57 17.87 -12.00
C SER A 296 -19.38 17.25 -11.25
N LEU A 297 -19.66 16.52 -10.16
CA LEU A 297 -18.63 15.81 -9.38
C LEU A 297 -17.97 14.70 -10.19
N LEU A 298 -18.76 13.95 -10.97
CA LEU A 298 -18.26 12.86 -11.80
C LEU A 298 -17.37 13.37 -12.94
N LEU A 299 -17.80 14.44 -13.62
CA LEU A 299 -17.03 15.09 -14.68
C LEU A 299 -15.74 15.70 -14.15
N GLU A 300 -15.78 16.40 -13.01
CA GLU A 300 -14.59 16.92 -12.34
C GLU A 300 -13.60 15.80 -12.02
N ALA A 301 -14.08 14.71 -11.41
CA ALA A 301 -13.27 13.54 -11.07
C ALA A 301 -12.63 12.88 -12.30
N TRP A 302 -13.36 12.83 -13.41
CA TRP A 302 -12.84 12.30 -14.67
C TRP A 302 -11.77 13.23 -15.24
N GLN A 303 -12.01 14.54 -15.30
CA GLN A 303 -11.07 15.53 -15.81
C GLN A 303 -9.77 15.56 -15.00
N GLU A 304 -9.85 15.54 -13.67
CA GLU A 304 -8.67 15.42 -12.82
C GLU A 304 -7.84 14.17 -13.14
N SER A 305 -8.49 13.05 -13.45
CA SER A 305 -7.80 11.80 -13.79
C SER A 305 -7.04 11.89 -15.12
N LEU A 306 -7.56 12.64 -16.09
CA LEU A 306 -6.92 12.89 -17.37
C LEU A 306 -5.69 13.81 -17.18
N ASN A 307 -5.85 14.87 -16.40
CA ASN A 307 -4.76 15.78 -16.05
C ASN A 307 -3.61 15.04 -15.33
N ARG A 308 -3.93 14.16 -14.37
CA ARG A 308 -2.94 13.30 -13.69
C ARG A 308 -2.17 12.40 -14.67
N LYS A 309 -2.84 11.85 -15.69
CA LYS A 309 -2.17 11.02 -16.70
C LYS A 309 -1.20 11.85 -17.55
N GLN A 310 -1.61 13.04 -17.98
CA GLN A 310 -0.78 13.95 -18.77
C GLN A 310 0.48 14.37 -18.02
N VAL A 311 0.35 14.82 -16.76
CA VAL A 311 1.51 15.17 -15.91
C VAL A 311 2.47 13.99 -15.77
N SER A 312 1.95 12.77 -15.54
CA SER A 312 2.79 11.58 -15.41
C SER A 312 3.53 11.19 -16.70
N SER A 313 2.96 11.46 -17.87
CA SER A 313 3.65 11.26 -19.16
C SER A 313 4.73 12.31 -19.40
N SER A 314 4.47 13.57 -19.05
CA SER A 314 5.43 14.67 -19.19
C SER A 314 6.63 14.50 -18.26
N GLU A 315 6.40 14.09 -17.01
CA GLU A 315 7.47 13.79 -16.05
C GLU A 315 8.30 12.56 -16.46
N SER A 316 7.69 11.55 -17.10
CA SER A 316 8.41 10.35 -17.54
C SER A 316 9.47 10.58 -18.61
N GLY A 317 9.44 11.74 -19.29
CA GLY A 317 10.49 12.19 -20.23
C GLY A 317 11.62 13.01 -19.58
N LEU A 318 11.44 13.49 -18.34
CA LEU A 318 12.35 14.43 -17.67
C LEU A 318 12.98 13.89 -16.38
N ILE A 319 12.54 12.74 -15.88
CA ILE A 319 13.10 12.14 -14.65
C ILE A 319 14.35 11.32 -15.00
N ALA A 320 15.52 11.96 -14.94
CA ALA A 320 16.72 11.28 -14.44
C ALA A 320 16.37 10.70 -13.07
N PRO A 321 16.83 9.49 -12.68
CA PRO A 321 16.40 8.85 -11.45
C PRO A 321 16.81 9.72 -10.27
N GLU A 322 15.90 10.57 -9.82
CA GLU A 322 16.07 11.35 -8.61
C GLU A 322 16.31 10.33 -7.52
N ARG A 323 17.54 10.35 -7.01
CA ARG A 323 17.81 9.78 -5.69
C ARG A 323 16.86 10.52 -4.76
N LEU A 324 15.79 9.85 -4.36
CA LEU A 324 14.98 10.26 -3.24
C LEU A 324 15.84 10.08 -1.98
N SER A 325 16.85 10.94 -1.82
CA SER A 325 17.80 10.92 -0.71
C SER A 325 17.42 11.88 0.40
N ASP A 326 16.45 12.80 0.25
CA ASP A 326 16.32 13.88 1.23
C ASP A 326 14.92 14.13 1.83
N LYS A 327 13.83 13.54 1.31
CA LYS A 327 12.49 13.69 1.92
C LYS A 327 12.08 12.58 2.91
N LEU A 328 12.91 11.56 3.10
CA LEU A 328 12.74 10.53 4.15
C LEU A 328 13.79 10.63 5.26
N LYS A 329 14.60 11.70 5.29
CA LYS A 329 15.71 11.84 6.24
C LYS A 329 15.34 12.22 7.67
N ASN A 330 14.07 12.57 7.96
CA ASN A 330 13.67 12.91 9.33
C ASN A 330 12.48 12.07 9.83
N VAL A 331 12.65 10.75 9.85
CA VAL A 331 12.05 9.90 10.91
C VAL A 331 13.01 8.76 11.25
N ASP A 332 14.30 9.09 11.41
CA ASP A 332 15.23 8.22 12.12
C ASP A 332 15.51 8.89 13.47
N GLN A 333 14.79 8.46 14.52
CA GLN A 333 15.16 8.73 15.90
C GLN A 333 16.43 7.91 16.23
N ILE A 334 17.57 8.32 15.67
CA ILE A 334 18.88 7.73 15.96
C ILE A 334 19.85 8.87 16.24
N ALA A 335 20.30 8.93 17.49
CA ALA A 335 21.36 9.81 17.94
C ALA A 335 22.65 9.56 17.15
N ASN A 336 23.22 10.61 16.57
CA ASN A 336 24.66 10.68 16.37
C ASN A 336 25.27 10.94 17.75
N ALA A 337 25.84 9.90 18.36
CA ALA A 337 26.70 10.09 19.52
C ALA A 337 28.09 10.51 19.01
N ARG A 338 28.32 11.82 18.94
CA ARG A 338 29.66 12.42 18.97
C ARG A 338 29.60 13.65 19.86
N GLU A 339 30.57 13.70 20.78
CA GLU A 339 30.87 14.76 21.76
C GLU A 339 29.78 14.86 22.85
N PHE A 340 30.08 14.61 24.13
CA PHE A 340 31.06 15.32 24.95
C PHE A 340 31.83 14.39 25.89
N GLY A 341 33.12 14.69 26.03
CA GLY A 341 34.03 14.06 26.98
C GLY A 341 33.68 14.40 28.42
N GLN A 342 34.01 13.43 29.28
CA GLN A 342 33.94 13.47 30.74
C GLN A 342 34.65 14.69 31.33
N GLN A 343 34.01 15.34 32.30
CA GLN A 343 34.70 15.72 33.53
C GLN A 343 34.01 15.00 34.68
N VAL A 344 34.78 14.09 35.27
CA VAL A 344 34.45 13.35 36.48
C VAL A 344 34.74 14.29 37.65
N ASN A 345 33.75 14.56 38.50
CA ASN A 345 34.01 14.96 39.87
C ASN A 345 33.57 13.83 40.79
N ALA A 346 34.57 13.20 41.38
CA ALA A 346 34.43 12.25 42.47
C ALA A 346 34.14 13.04 43.75
N ASN A 347 33.04 12.71 44.42
CA ASN A 347 32.91 12.63 45.88
C ASN A 347 31.44 12.46 46.26
N PHE A 348 31.03 11.23 46.55
CA PHE A 348 29.95 10.98 47.49
C PHE A 348 30.09 9.55 48.03
N GLN A 349 30.46 9.43 49.31
CA GLN A 349 30.38 8.18 50.06
C GLN A 349 28.92 7.97 50.53
N PRO A 350 28.43 6.72 50.61
CA PRO A 350 27.11 6.44 51.15
C PRO A 350 27.18 6.26 52.68
N GLU A 351 26.39 7.04 53.41
CA GLU A 351 26.05 6.68 54.80
C GLU A 351 24.98 5.59 54.80
N SER A 352 25.30 4.57 55.58
CA SER A 352 24.42 3.51 56.06
C SER A 352 23.34 4.07 56.98
N THR A 353 22.10 3.63 56.81
CA THR A 353 21.22 3.46 57.97
C THR A 353 20.27 2.30 57.76
N SER A 354 20.38 1.36 58.69
CA SER A 354 19.46 0.28 59.00
C SER A 354 18.22 0.82 59.70
N LEU A 355 17.03 0.49 59.17
CA LEU A 355 15.95 -0.27 59.81
C LEU A 355 14.81 -0.49 58.82
#